data_AF-A0A7T9HGB7-F1
#
_entry.id   AF-A0A7T9HGB7-F1
#
_cell.length_a   1.000
_cell.length_b   1.000
_cell.length_c   1.000
_cell.angle_alpha   90.00
_cell.angle_beta   90.00
_cell.angle_gamma   90.00
#
_symmetry.space_group_name_H-M   'P 1'
#
loop_
_entity.id
_entity.type
_entity.pdbx_description
1 polymer ?
#
loop_
_entity_poly.entity_id
_entity_poly.type
_entity_poly.pdbx_seq_one_letter_code
_entity_poly.pdbx_strand_id
1 'polypeptide(L)'
;MSPGRSRYSDREIINRWAYTGITAHLSALLAARGMDSAEADGCIGFFYVDHEEGVSLRVTALCRSGTGQLPCIVADVPMEDVILRSGEVGPFTLLSEQQANELCLLEEQRWRVYHEPERLHEVRTRTDLDQFRAPGYFDDVSVVLLSPEQDHAEVVWVRLEEVVGGGNRFRGFLLNEPGADFGVHAGDYLVVSLRDEGDGRLLVSGPEQ
;
A
#
# COMPACT_ATOMS: atom_id res chain seq x y z
N MET A 1 9.94 23.47 7.14
CA MET A 1 10.23 22.50 6.06
C MET A 1 9.89 21.13 6.60
N SER A 2 8.77 20.55 6.19
CA SER A 2 8.37 19.21 6.65
C SER A 2 9.24 18.16 5.96
N PRO A 3 9.72 17.14 6.68
CA PRO A 3 10.52 16.09 6.07
C PRO A 3 9.66 15.26 5.12
N GLY A 4 10.12 15.15 3.87
CA GLY A 4 9.97 13.95 3.04
C GLY A 4 8.57 13.45 2.70
N ARG A 5 7.68 14.27 2.13
CA ARG A 5 6.64 13.68 1.26
C ARG A 5 7.32 13.17 -0.02
N SER A 6 7.18 11.87 -0.30
CA SER A 6 7.43 11.30 -1.62
C SER A 6 6.77 12.19 -2.69
N ARG A 7 7.43 12.40 -3.82
CA ARG A 7 6.85 13.13 -4.97
C ARG A 7 5.70 12.38 -5.64
N TYR A 8 5.52 11.12 -5.28
CA TYR A 8 4.57 10.20 -5.88
C TYR A 8 3.46 9.86 -4.88
N SER A 9 2.23 9.76 -5.37
CA SER A 9 1.10 9.15 -4.66
C SER A 9 1.27 7.63 -4.55
N ASP A 10 0.54 7.01 -3.62
CA ASP A 10 0.56 5.54 -3.45
C ASP A 10 0.20 4.82 -4.76
N ARG A 11 -0.80 5.32 -5.49
CA ARG A 11 -1.21 4.76 -6.79
C ARG A 11 -0.10 4.85 -7.85
N GLU A 12 0.74 5.88 -7.81
CA GLU A 12 1.85 6.03 -8.77
C GLU A 12 3.01 5.08 -8.49
N ILE A 13 3.15 4.60 -7.25
CA ILE A 13 4.28 3.74 -6.85
C ILE A 13 3.93 2.26 -6.82
N ILE A 14 2.69 1.87 -6.53
CA ILE A 14 2.32 0.45 -6.51
C ILE A 14 2.59 -0.21 -7.87
N ASN A 15 3.04 -1.46 -7.84
CA ASN A 15 3.39 -2.24 -9.03
C ASN A 15 4.52 -1.62 -9.87
N ARG A 16 5.45 -0.90 -9.23
CA ARG A 16 6.61 -0.29 -9.88
C ARG A 16 7.91 -0.76 -9.26
N TRP A 17 8.91 -0.92 -10.12
CA TRP A 17 10.30 -1.05 -9.71
C TRP A 17 10.86 0.29 -9.26
N ALA A 18 11.67 0.27 -8.21
CA ALA A 18 12.34 1.45 -7.68
C ALA A 18 13.77 1.13 -7.25
N TYR A 19 14.62 2.14 -7.38
CA TYR A 19 15.95 2.19 -6.79
C TYR A 19 15.93 3.12 -5.57
N THR A 20 16.55 2.69 -4.47
CA THR A 20 16.73 3.51 -3.27
C THR A 20 18.11 3.30 -2.66
N GLY A 21 18.64 4.31 -1.97
CA GLY A 21 19.90 4.19 -1.25
C GLY A 21 19.76 3.32 0.01
N ILE A 22 20.87 2.77 0.50
CA ILE A 22 20.86 1.98 1.74
C ILE A 22 20.69 2.93 2.94
N THR A 23 19.52 2.92 3.56
CA THR A 23 19.24 3.64 4.81
C THR A 23 19.86 2.90 6.00
N ALA A 24 19.99 3.58 7.16
CA ALA A 24 20.45 2.92 8.39
C ALA A 24 19.55 1.73 8.79
N HIS A 25 18.24 1.86 8.59
CA HIS A 25 17.28 0.79 8.87
C HIS A 25 17.49 -0.40 7.93
N LEU A 26 17.58 -0.16 6.61
CA LEU A 26 17.84 -1.22 5.63
C LEU A 26 19.20 -1.89 5.88
N SER A 27 20.24 -1.11 6.21
CA SER A 27 21.56 -1.65 6.56
C SER A 27 21.48 -2.61 7.75
N ALA A 28 20.73 -2.26 8.79
CA ALA A 28 20.52 -3.15 9.94
C ALA A 28 19.76 -4.43 9.55
N LEU A 29 18.73 -4.32 8.71
CA LEU A 29 17.97 -5.47 8.22
C LEU A 29 18.82 -6.44 7.37
N LEU A 30 19.69 -5.90 6.52
CA LEU A 30 20.62 -6.69 5.70
C LEU A 30 21.67 -7.38 6.57
N ALA A 31 22.28 -6.65 7.51
CA ALA A 31 23.28 -7.21 8.42
C ALA A 31 22.70 -8.32 9.32
N ALA A 32 21.48 -8.15 9.82
CA ALA A 32 20.79 -9.17 10.62
C ALA A 32 20.56 -10.49 9.86
N ARG A 33 20.63 -10.46 8.54
CA ARG A 33 20.43 -11.60 7.64
C ARG A 33 21.72 -12.06 6.95
N GLY A 34 22.85 -11.45 7.26
CA GLY A 34 24.14 -11.74 6.62
C GLY A 34 24.15 -11.41 5.12
N MET A 35 23.39 -10.37 4.72
CA MET A 35 23.24 -9.92 3.33
C MET A 35 23.89 -8.56 3.08
N ASP A 36 24.71 -8.08 4.00
CA ASP A 36 25.45 -6.84 3.80
C ASP A 36 26.51 -7.00 2.70
N SER A 37 26.67 -5.96 1.89
CA SER A 37 27.70 -5.92 0.85
C SER A 37 28.41 -4.58 0.91
N ALA A 38 29.74 -4.63 1.09
CA ALA A 38 30.59 -3.44 1.06
C ALA A 38 30.63 -2.75 -0.32
N GLU A 39 30.18 -3.44 -1.36
CA GLU A 39 30.16 -2.95 -2.74
C GLU A 39 28.84 -2.26 -3.12
N ALA A 40 27.82 -2.39 -2.29
CA ALA A 40 26.49 -1.83 -2.52
C ALA A 40 26.31 -0.49 -1.81
N ASP A 41 25.72 0.47 -2.50
CA ASP A 41 25.29 1.76 -1.94
C ASP A 41 23.77 1.96 -2.00
N GLY A 42 23.06 1.05 -2.68
CA GLY A 42 21.62 1.08 -2.87
C GLY A 42 21.05 -0.31 -3.06
N CYS A 43 19.74 -0.35 -3.22
CA CYS A 43 19.00 -1.54 -3.55
C CYS A 43 17.92 -1.25 -4.60
N ILE A 44 17.52 -2.31 -5.28
CA ILE A 44 16.39 -2.33 -6.18
C ILE A 44 15.28 -3.14 -5.51
N GLY A 45 14.06 -2.64 -5.60
CA GLY A 45 12.90 -3.35 -5.10
C GLY A 45 11.65 -3.09 -5.92
N PHE A 46 10.63 -3.89 -5.66
CA PHE A 46 9.31 -3.79 -6.28
C PHE A 46 8.28 -3.37 -5.25
N PHE A 47 7.57 -2.28 -5.54
CA PHE A 47 6.47 -1.83 -4.70
C PHE A 47 5.23 -2.68 -4.95
N TYR A 48 4.61 -3.14 -3.86
CA TYR A 48 3.35 -3.87 -3.86
C TYR A 48 2.49 -3.42 -2.69
N VAL A 49 1.23 -3.86 -2.67
CA VAL A 49 0.32 -3.63 -1.54
C VAL A 49 0.17 -4.93 -0.79
N ASP A 50 0.66 -4.93 0.45
CA ASP A 50 0.25 -5.92 1.44
C ASP A 50 -1.12 -5.53 2.00
N HIS A 51 -2.02 -6.50 2.13
CA HIS A 51 -3.39 -6.22 2.55
C HIS A 51 -3.46 -5.67 3.98
N GLU A 52 -2.58 -6.14 4.86
CA GLU A 52 -2.59 -5.73 6.27
C GLU A 52 -1.63 -4.60 6.56
N GLU A 53 -0.51 -4.62 5.86
CA GLU A 53 0.65 -3.78 6.15
C GLU A 53 0.81 -2.61 5.17
N GLY A 54 -0.06 -2.55 4.16
CA GLY A 54 -0.11 -1.49 3.18
C GLY A 54 1.02 -1.54 2.16
N VAL A 55 1.34 -0.38 1.60
CA VAL A 55 2.35 -0.20 0.56
C VAL A 55 3.72 -0.60 1.11
N SER A 56 4.33 -1.57 0.45
CA SER A 56 5.59 -2.20 0.85
C SER A 56 6.53 -2.29 -0.35
N LEU A 57 7.82 -2.08 -0.10
CA LEU A 57 8.89 -2.30 -1.07
C LEU A 57 9.57 -3.62 -0.74
N ARG A 58 9.45 -4.59 -1.64
CA ARG A 58 10.21 -5.84 -1.56
C ARG A 58 11.56 -5.65 -2.23
N VAL A 59 12.64 -5.76 -1.47
CA VAL A 59 14.00 -5.65 -2.00
C VAL A 59 14.37 -6.94 -2.72
N THR A 60 14.89 -6.83 -3.94
CA THR A 60 15.25 -7.98 -4.80
C THR A 60 16.71 -8.02 -5.15
N ALA A 61 17.41 -6.89 -5.10
CA ALA A 61 18.82 -6.83 -5.42
C ALA A 61 19.51 -5.70 -4.67
N LEU A 62 20.78 -5.92 -4.32
CA LEU A 62 21.71 -4.87 -3.94
C LEU A 62 22.43 -4.36 -5.18
N CYS A 63 22.69 -3.06 -5.20
CA CYS A 63 23.28 -2.43 -6.36
C CYS A 63 24.22 -1.28 -5.96
N ARG A 64 25.03 -0.90 -6.93
CA ARG A 64 25.91 0.26 -6.86
C ARG A 64 25.39 1.34 -7.78
N SER A 65 25.32 2.57 -7.27
CA SER A 65 24.92 3.73 -8.05
C SER A 65 25.91 3.97 -9.19
N GLY A 66 25.38 4.04 -10.41
CA GLY A 66 26.13 4.49 -11.57
C GLY A 66 26.02 6.01 -11.68
N THR A 67 27.12 6.74 -11.80
CA THR A 67 27.06 8.19 -12.03
C THR A 67 26.40 8.48 -13.38
N GLY A 68 25.13 8.89 -13.38
CA GLY A 68 24.36 9.18 -14.60
C GLY A 68 23.99 7.96 -15.44
N GLN A 69 24.08 6.75 -14.87
CA GLN A 69 23.78 5.47 -15.51
C GLN A 69 22.81 4.66 -14.65
N LEU A 70 22.26 3.58 -15.20
CA LEU A 70 21.52 2.60 -14.41
C LEU A 70 22.36 2.03 -13.27
N PRO A 71 21.75 1.70 -12.12
CA PRO A 71 22.44 1.03 -11.04
C PRO A 71 22.96 -0.34 -11.52
N CYS A 72 24.16 -0.70 -11.08
CA CYS A 72 24.75 -2.01 -11.38
C CYS A 72 24.39 -2.98 -10.26
N ILE A 73 23.71 -4.08 -10.58
CA ILE A 73 23.38 -5.13 -9.60
C ILE A 73 24.67 -5.84 -9.18
N VAL A 74 24.92 -5.87 -7.87
CA VAL A 74 26.11 -6.51 -7.29
C VAL A 74 25.79 -7.80 -6.54
N ALA A 75 24.54 -7.96 -6.09
CA ALA A 75 24.06 -9.19 -5.47
C ALA A 75 22.53 -9.27 -5.57
N ASP A 76 22.01 -10.47 -5.78
CA ASP A 76 20.58 -10.74 -5.65
C ASP A 76 20.22 -10.93 -4.17
N VAL A 77 19.02 -10.47 -3.79
CA VAL A 77 18.44 -10.69 -2.46
C VAL A 77 17.36 -11.76 -2.60
N PRO A 78 17.46 -12.89 -1.87
CA PRO A 78 16.47 -13.96 -1.95
C PRO A 78 15.05 -13.47 -1.64
N MET A 79 14.09 -14.15 -2.25
CA MET A 79 12.72 -13.69 -2.46
C MET A 79 11.85 -13.43 -1.21
N GLU A 80 12.31 -13.62 0.03
CA GLU A 80 11.42 -13.47 1.21
C GLU A 80 12.04 -12.67 2.36
N ASP A 81 13.25 -12.15 2.16
CA ASP A 81 14.07 -11.77 3.29
C ASP A 81 13.95 -10.29 3.68
N VAL A 82 13.77 -9.38 2.72
CA VAL A 82 13.89 -7.95 3.02
C VAL A 82 12.71 -7.17 2.43
N ILE A 83 11.82 -6.73 3.32
CA ILE A 83 10.65 -5.90 3.01
C ILE A 83 10.80 -4.60 3.80
N LEU A 84 10.57 -3.47 3.14
CA LEU A 84 10.49 -2.15 3.75
C LEU A 84 9.05 -1.65 3.63
N ARG A 85 8.46 -1.15 4.72
CA ARG A 85 7.17 -0.45 4.68
C ARG A 85 7.34 0.94 4.07
N SER A 86 6.30 1.50 3.46
CA SER A 86 6.37 2.80 2.76
C SER A 86 7.04 3.92 3.58
N GLY A 87 6.82 3.97 4.90
CA GLY A 87 7.46 4.92 5.82
C GLY A 87 8.94 4.65 6.14
N GLU A 88 9.43 3.44 5.87
CA GLU A 88 10.82 3.02 6.07
C GLU A 88 11.67 3.20 4.81
N VAL A 89 11.02 3.32 3.65
CA VAL A 89 11.69 3.58 2.37
C VAL A 89 12.25 5.00 2.39
N GLY A 90 13.56 5.13 2.23
CA GLY A 90 14.21 6.42 2.04
C GLY A 90 13.84 7.07 0.70
N PRO A 91 14.52 8.15 0.30
CA PRO A 91 14.38 8.68 -1.06
C PRO A 91 14.61 7.58 -2.10
N PHE A 92 13.69 7.49 -3.06
CA PHE A 92 13.75 6.50 -4.13
C PHE A 92 13.48 7.14 -5.50
N THR A 93 13.89 6.43 -6.54
CA THR A 93 13.61 6.77 -7.94
C THR A 93 12.87 5.60 -8.57
N LEU A 94 11.70 5.86 -9.16
CA LEU A 94 10.99 4.85 -9.93
C LEU A 94 11.75 4.55 -11.22
N LEU A 95 11.92 3.26 -11.52
CA LEU A 95 12.46 2.80 -12.79
C LEU A 95 11.34 2.85 -13.85
N SER A 96 11.71 3.20 -15.08
CA SER A 96 10.83 2.98 -16.23
C SER A 96 10.82 1.49 -16.61
N GLU A 97 9.83 1.07 -17.40
CA GLU A 97 9.79 -0.32 -17.90
C GLU A 97 11.04 -0.68 -18.72
N GLN A 98 11.53 0.27 -19.53
CA GLN A 98 12.77 0.08 -20.29
C GLN A 98 13.95 -0.17 -19.35
N GLN A 99 14.10 0.63 -18.31
CA GLN A 99 15.17 0.48 -17.32
C GLN A 99 15.06 -0.83 -16.55
N ALA A 100 13.84 -1.22 -16.16
CA ALA A 100 13.60 -2.49 -15.49
C ALA A 100 13.92 -3.68 -16.40
N ASN A 101 13.61 -3.58 -17.70
CA ASN A 101 13.96 -4.59 -18.69
C ASN A 101 15.48 -4.68 -18.92
N GLU A 102 16.18 -3.55 -19.01
CA GLU A 102 17.65 -3.50 -19.15
C GLU A 102 18.37 -4.13 -17.95
N LEU A 103 17.73 -4.12 -16.78
CA LEU A 103 18.20 -4.76 -15.56
C LEU A 103 17.68 -6.20 -15.37
N CYS A 104 16.99 -6.76 -16.36
CA CYS A 104 16.39 -8.10 -16.31
C CYS A 104 15.42 -8.32 -15.12
N LEU A 105 14.77 -7.26 -14.63
CA LEU A 105 13.87 -7.31 -13.48
C LEU A 105 12.46 -7.77 -13.82
N LEU A 106 12.10 -7.85 -15.10
CA LEU A 106 10.73 -8.14 -15.56
C LEU A 106 10.33 -9.61 -15.45
N GLU A 107 11.08 -10.43 -14.69
CA GLU A 107 10.61 -11.77 -14.34
C GLU A 107 9.23 -11.71 -13.68
N GLU A 108 8.40 -12.71 -13.96
CA GLU A 108 7.03 -12.78 -13.45
C GLU A 108 7.06 -12.80 -11.91
N GLN A 109 6.49 -11.77 -11.30
CA GLN A 109 6.40 -11.63 -9.85
C GLN A 109 5.31 -12.56 -9.30
N ARG A 110 5.49 -13.89 -9.46
CA ARG A 110 4.48 -14.93 -9.15
C ARG A 110 4.00 -14.87 -7.70
N TRP A 111 4.81 -14.36 -6.80
CA TRP A 111 4.47 -14.14 -5.39
C TRP A 111 3.36 -13.09 -5.19
N ARG A 112 3.10 -12.22 -6.16
CA ARG A 112 2.02 -11.22 -6.08
C ARG A 112 0.64 -11.83 -5.90
N VAL A 113 0.42 -13.05 -6.40
CA VAL A 113 -0.86 -13.76 -6.26
C VAL A 113 -1.25 -13.95 -4.79
N TYR A 114 -0.28 -13.94 -3.86
CA TYR A 114 -0.53 -14.05 -2.43
C TYR A 114 -0.98 -12.72 -1.79
N HIS A 115 -0.68 -11.58 -2.42
CA HIS A 115 -1.03 -10.24 -1.91
C HIS A 115 -2.11 -9.54 -2.74
N GLU A 116 -2.40 -10.04 -3.94
CA GLU A 116 -3.38 -9.50 -4.88
C GLU A 116 -4.40 -10.57 -5.32
N PRO A 117 -5.16 -11.18 -4.39
CA PRO A 117 -6.30 -12.00 -4.77
C PRO A 117 -7.30 -11.18 -5.59
N GLU A 118 -8.00 -11.84 -6.51
CA GLU A 118 -8.91 -11.21 -7.49
C GLU A 118 -9.95 -10.28 -6.82
N ARG A 119 -10.48 -10.68 -5.66
CA ARG A 119 -11.42 -9.86 -4.87
C ARG A 119 -10.87 -8.50 -4.44
N LEU A 120 -9.57 -8.43 -4.13
CA LEU A 120 -8.91 -7.17 -3.78
C LEU A 120 -8.57 -6.37 -5.04
N HIS A 121 -8.29 -7.05 -6.17
CA HIS A 121 -8.03 -6.35 -7.43
C HIS A 121 -9.20 -5.44 -7.83
N GLU A 122 -10.43 -5.91 -7.68
CA GLU A 122 -11.63 -5.11 -7.96
C GLU A 122 -11.71 -3.86 -7.07
N VAL A 123 -11.37 -3.97 -5.78
CA VAL A 123 -11.36 -2.83 -4.86
C VAL A 123 -10.21 -1.87 -5.17
N ARG A 124 -9.01 -2.38 -5.47
CA ARG A 124 -7.79 -1.58 -5.68
C ARG A 124 -7.82 -0.80 -7.01
N THR A 125 -8.55 -1.27 -8.01
CA THR A 125 -8.72 -0.57 -9.29
C THR A 125 -9.69 0.62 -9.21
N ARG A 126 -10.47 0.74 -8.13
CA ARG A 126 -11.40 1.85 -7.89
C ARG A 126 -10.68 3.15 -7.50
N THR A 127 -10.54 4.05 -8.47
CA THR A 127 -9.93 5.38 -8.31
C THR A 127 -10.84 6.37 -7.58
N ASP A 128 -12.15 6.17 -7.64
CA ASP A 128 -13.14 6.93 -6.89
C ASP A 128 -13.05 6.74 -5.37
N LEU A 129 -12.38 5.69 -4.92
CA LEU A 129 -12.09 5.44 -3.51
C LEU A 129 -10.83 6.15 -3.00
N ASP A 130 -9.97 6.66 -3.87
CA ASP A 130 -8.62 7.13 -3.48
C ASP A 130 -8.63 8.26 -2.47
N GLN A 131 -9.64 9.12 -2.52
CA GLN A 131 -9.80 10.21 -1.56
C GLN A 131 -10.11 9.73 -0.13
N PHE A 132 -10.61 8.50 0.03
CA PHE A 132 -10.95 7.93 1.33
C PHE A 132 -9.84 7.03 1.89
N ARG A 133 -8.89 6.59 1.05
CA ARG A 133 -7.83 5.67 1.44
C ARG A 133 -6.89 6.30 2.45
N ALA A 134 -6.51 5.53 3.46
CA ALA A 134 -5.46 5.92 4.39
C ALA A 134 -4.11 6.01 3.62
N PRO A 135 -3.31 7.06 3.85
CA PRO A 135 -1.99 7.17 3.24
C PRO A 135 -1.12 5.96 3.56
N GLY A 136 -0.58 5.31 2.53
CA GLY A 136 0.24 4.10 2.65
C GLY A 136 -0.57 2.81 2.89
N TYR A 137 -1.88 2.87 3.13
CA TYR A 137 -2.73 1.70 3.38
C TYR A 137 -3.84 1.66 2.34
N PHE A 138 -3.52 1.01 1.22
CA PHE A 138 -4.38 1.11 0.05
C PHE A 138 -5.76 0.51 0.29
N ASP A 139 -5.90 -0.56 1.08
CA ASP A 139 -7.21 -1.21 1.32
C ASP A 139 -8.00 -0.58 2.49
N ASP A 140 -7.39 0.32 3.26
CA ASP A 140 -7.99 0.92 4.44
C ASP A 140 -8.62 2.26 4.05
N VAL A 141 -9.92 2.42 4.30
CA VAL A 141 -10.68 3.62 3.92
C VAL A 141 -11.38 4.25 5.12
N SER A 142 -11.53 5.57 5.07
CA SER A 142 -12.37 6.32 6.01
C SER A 142 -13.85 6.12 5.66
N VAL A 143 -14.65 5.73 6.66
CA VAL A 143 -16.08 5.43 6.52
C VAL A 143 -16.86 6.17 7.59
N VAL A 144 -17.98 6.76 7.22
CA VAL A 144 -18.92 7.41 8.13
C VAL A 144 -19.93 6.37 8.64
N LEU A 145 -19.96 6.14 9.96
CA LEU A 145 -20.99 5.37 10.63
C LEU A 145 -22.23 6.24 10.85
N LEU A 146 -23.39 5.70 10.48
CA LEU A 146 -24.70 6.31 10.63
C LEU A 146 -25.58 5.41 11.50
N SER A 147 -26.24 5.99 12.51
CA SER A 147 -27.25 5.32 13.33
C SER A 147 -28.56 6.10 13.29
N PRO A 148 -29.72 5.44 13.16
CA PRO A 148 -31.01 6.12 13.27
C PRO A 148 -31.34 6.52 14.72
N GLU A 149 -30.64 5.94 15.69
CA GLU A 149 -30.84 6.20 17.12
C GLU A 149 -29.94 7.32 17.65
N GLN A 150 -28.99 7.80 16.84
CA GLN A 150 -28.03 8.82 17.22
C GLN A 150 -28.08 10.02 16.29
N ASP A 151 -28.07 11.23 16.87
CA ASP A 151 -28.07 12.49 16.13
C ASP A 151 -26.67 12.89 15.59
N HIS A 152 -25.66 12.03 15.73
CA HIS A 152 -24.31 12.29 15.26
C HIS A 152 -23.73 11.10 14.49
N ALA A 153 -22.83 11.42 13.56
CA ALA A 153 -22.09 10.45 12.78
C ALA A 153 -20.64 10.39 13.27
N GLU A 154 -19.98 9.24 13.05
CA GLU A 154 -18.58 9.04 13.42
C GLU A 154 -17.77 8.55 12.21
N VAL A 155 -16.51 9.00 12.08
CA VAL A 155 -15.59 8.49 11.06
C VAL A 155 -14.70 7.41 11.65
N VAL A 156 -14.72 6.24 11.03
CA VAL A 156 -13.90 5.08 11.39
C VAL A 156 -13.07 4.59 10.21
N TRP A 157 -12.08 3.76 10.48
CA TRP A 157 -11.28 3.10 9.45
C TRP A 157 -11.79 1.69 9.19
N VAL A 158 -11.97 1.36 7.91
CA VAL A 158 -12.43 0.04 7.47
C VAL A 158 -11.47 -0.49 6.42
N ARG A 159 -11.01 -1.73 6.61
CA ARG A 159 -10.24 -2.46 5.59
C ARG A 159 -11.18 -3.16 4.62
N LEU A 160 -11.19 -2.75 3.36
CA LEU A 160 -12.05 -3.33 2.34
C LEU A 160 -11.52 -4.69 1.86
N GLU A 161 -12.39 -5.69 1.80
CA GLU A 161 -12.06 -7.07 1.40
C GLU A 161 -12.53 -7.41 -0.01
N GLU A 162 -13.68 -6.87 -0.42
CA GLU A 162 -14.31 -7.19 -1.69
C GLU A 162 -15.39 -6.16 -2.07
N VAL A 163 -15.70 -6.11 -3.37
CA VAL A 163 -16.89 -5.44 -3.89
C VAL A 163 -18.09 -6.37 -3.74
N VAL A 164 -19.23 -5.84 -3.32
CA VAL A 164 -20.49 -6.60 -3.20
C VAL A 164 -21.63 -5.86 -3.92
N GLY A 165 -22.65 -6.59 -4.35
CA GLY A 165 -23.94 -5.99 -4.75
C GLY A 165 -23.88 -4.95 -5.88
N GLY A 166 -23.18 -5.24 -6.98
CA GLY A 166 -23.27 -4.43 -8.21
C GLY A 166 -22.36 -3.21 -8.29
N GLY A 167 -21.32 -3.14 -7.45
CA GLY A 167 -20.19 -2.23 -7.64
C GLY A 167 -20.07 -1.12 -6.60
N ASN A 168 -21.16 -0.53 -6.12
CA ASN A 168 -21.08 0.62 -5.19
C ASN A 168 -21.13 0.23 -3.71
N ARG A 169 -21.08 -1.06 -3.41
CA ARG A 169 -21.01 -1.56 -2.05
C ARG A 169 -19.75 -2.40 -1.90
N PHE A 170 -19.23 -2.39 -0.69
CA PHE A 170 -18.01 -3.07 -0.33
C PHE A 170 -18.25 -3.77 1.00
N ARG A 171 -17.60 -4.91 1.18
CA ARG A 171 -17.49 -5.53 2.49
C ARG A 171 -16.11 -5.23 3.05
N GLY A 172 -16.03 -4.89 4.33
CA GLY A 172 -14.76 -4.63 4.98
C GLY A 172 -14.80 -4.84 6.48
N PHE A 173 -13.63 -4.81 7.11
CA PHE A 173 -13.42 -5.05 8.54
C PHE A 173 -13.18 -3.72 9.27
N LEU A 174 -13.91 -3.49 10.36
CA LEU A 174 -13.75 -2.30 11.19
C LEU A 174 -12.44 -2.39 11.98
N LEU A 175 -11.53 -1.43 11.74
CA LEU A 175 -10.16 -1.46 12.27
C LEU A 175 -10.02 -0.82 13.66
N ASN A 176 -10.89 0.13 14.01
CA ASN A 176 -10.84 0.83 15.28
C ASN A 176 -12.22 0.87 15.95
N GLU A 177 -12.21 0.89 17.28
CA GLU A 177 -13.43 0.96 18.07
C GLU A 177 -14.10 2.32 17.85
N PRO A 178 -15.41 2.37 17.56
CA PRO A 178 -16.14 3.62 17.56
C PRO A 178 -16.17 4.23 18.97
N GLY A 179 -16.11 5.55 19.06
CA GLY A 179 -16.22 6.29 20.32
C GLY A 179 -17.62 6.23 20.93
N ALA A 180 -18.67 6.21 20.09
CA ALA A 180 -20.06 6.02 20.52
C ALA A 180 -20.58 4.62 20.19
N ASP A 181 -21.69 4.22 20.82
CA ASP A 181 -22.30 2.90 20.60
C ASP A 181 -23.14 2.88 19.32
N PHE A 182 -22.54 2.43 18.22
CA PHE A 182 -23.23 2.18 16.93
C PHE A 182 -23.69 0.72 16.78
N GLY A 183 -23.59 -0.10 17.83
CA GLY A 183 -23.87 -1.54 17.77
C GLY A 183 -22.85 -2.35 16.96
N VAL A 184 -21.67 -1.80 16.71
CA VAL A 184 -20.55 -2.44 16.00
C VAL A 184 -19.25 -2.19 16.76
N HIS A 185 -18.32 -3.13 16.67
CA HIS A 185 -17.04 -3.12 17.37
C HIS A 185 -15.87 -3.29 16.41
N ALA A 186 -14.68 -2.85 16.83
CA ALA A 186 -13.44 -3.22 16.15
C ALA A 186 -13.36 -4.74 16.04
N GLY A 187 -13.22 -5.26 14.82
CA GLY A 187 -13.41 -6.69 14.59
C GLY A 187 -14.57 -7.04 13.66
N ASP A 188 -15.55 -6.16 13.56
CA ASP A 188 -16.79 -6.50 12.88
C ASP A 188 -16.70 -6.27 11.37
N TYR A 189 -17.45 -7.09 10.63
CA TYR A 189 -17.66 -6.87 9.20
C TYR A 189 -18.74 -5.83 8.98
N LEU A 190 -18.41 -4.81 8.18
CA LEU A 190 -19.32 -3.78 7.74
C LEU A 190 -19.62 -3.92 6.26
N VAL A 191 -20.85 -3.59 5.89
CA VAL A 191 -21.19 -3.25 4.50
C VAL A 191 -21.06 -1.74 4.37
N VAL A 192 -20.19 -1.31 3.46
CA VAL A 192 -19.89 0.07 3.17
C VAL A 192 -20.49 0.41 1.81
N SER A 193 -21.17 1.55 1.70
CA SER A 193 -21.73 2.03 0.43
C SER A 193 -21.08 3.35 0.04
N LEU A 194 -20.68 3.47 -1.22
CA LEU A 194 -20.29 4.74 -1.81
C LEU A 194 -21.57 5.50 -2.22
N ARG A 195 -21.75 6.70 -1.67
CA ARG A 195 -22.92 7.56 -1.94
C ARG A 195 -22.46 8.93 -2.44
N ASP A 196 -23.21 9.46 -3.40
CA ASP A 196 -23.08 10.86 -3.82
C ASP A 196 -23.85 11.75 -2.82
N GLU A 197 -23.21 12.78 -2.30
CA GLU A 197 -23.75 13.69 -1.28
C GLU A 197 -23.46 15.13 -1.72
N GLY A 198 -24.46 15.79 -2.31
CA GLY A 198 -24.31 17.10 -2.95
C GLY A 198 -23.28 17.07 -4.07
N ASP A 199 -22.25 17.91 -3.95
CA ASP A 199 -21.11 17.97 -4.89
C ASP A 199 -19.97 16.99 -4.54
N GLY A 200 -20.12 16.20 -3.47
CA GLY A 200 -19.11 15.29 -2.95
C GLY A 200 -19.54 13.82 -2.95
N ARG A 201 -18.66 12.96 -2.45
CA ARG A 201 -18.92 11.54 -2.23
C ARG A 201 -18.54 11.16 -0.80
N LEU A 202 -19.26 10.19 -0.23
CA LEU A 202 -18.96 9.61 1.08
C LEU A 202 -19.00 8.09 1.01
N LEU A 203 -18.15 7.45 1.81
CA LEU A 203 -18.31 6.05 2.18
C LEU A 203 -19.07 6.00 3.49
N VAL A 204 -20.18 5.25 3.50
CA VAL A 204 -21.05 5.17 4.68
C VAL A 204 -21.37 3.73 5.05
N SER A 205 -21.55 3.47 6.34
CA SER A 205 -22.13 2.23 6.86
C SER A 205 -23.25 2.57 7.84
N GLY A 206 -24.39 1.89 7.72
CA GLY A 206 -25.62 2.20 8.45
C GLY A 206 -26.86 1.89 7.61
N PRO A 207 -28.06 2.29 8.06
CA PRO A 207 -29.30 2.01 7.35
C PRO A 207 -29.26 2.47 5.89
N GLU A 208 -29.86 1.67 5.01
CA GLU A 208 -30.27 2.15 3.69
C GLU A 208 -31.40 3.17 3.94
N GLN A 209 -31.19 4.42 3.51
CA GLN A 209 -32.24 5.44 3.52
C GLN A 209 -33.22 5.17 2.39
#